data_AF-A0A7W1JQQ6-F1
#
_entry.id   AF-A0A7W1JQQ6-F1
#
_cell.length_a   1.000
_cell.length_b   1.000
_cell.length_c   1.000
_cell.angle_alpha   90.00
_cell.angle_beta   90.00
_cell.angle_gamma   90.00
#
_symmetry.space_group_name_H-M   'P 1'
#
loop_
_entity.id
_entity.type
_entity.pdbx_description
1 polymer ?
#
loop_
_entity_poly.entity_id
_entity_poly.type
_entity_poly.pdbx_seq_one_letter_code
_entity_poly.pdbx_strand_id
1 'polypeptide(L)'
;MPEPAKRAAELREKLNYHSHLYFVLDQPMIPDADWDAMFVELRAIEEAHPELITLDSPTQRIGATPSRKFKPHRHAKPMLSLDNAFGEDALRAFNGRVLRQLGLAPNDEISLVGEPKFDGLSVSLTYKDGVLQVAATRGDGTTGEDITPNARTIRSIPLRFSCAALGIVEVRGEIVLDRAEFERINSERKERGESEFANPRNAAAGSTRQLDPRVTASRRLSFWAWGIGEAVDLGVTSQMKLYDWLRDAGFRVSGEVRMLDGIEDALAFVDQWTLKRATLPFDIDGLVLKIDDWEAQTLLGST
;
A
#
# COMPACT_ATOMS: atom_id res chain seq x y z
N MET A 1 17.44 35.93 -3.28
CA MET A 1 17.28 34.48 -3.05
C MET A 1 16.03 34.31 -2.20
N PRO A 2 15.16 33.31 -2.47
CA PRO A 2 14.06 33.01 -1.54
C PRO A 2 14.64 32.69 -0.16
N GLU A 3 13.92 33.08 0.89
CA GLU A 3 14.25 32.71 2.28
C GLU A 3 14.39 31.18 2.40
N PRO A 4 15.39 30.65 3.14
CA PRO A 4 15.67 29.21 3.22
C PRO A 4 14.42 28.36 3.53
N ALA A 5 13.53 28.85 4.40
CA ALA A 5 12.26 28.20 4.72
C ALA A 5 11.34 28.04 3.51
N LYS A 6 11.17 29.11 2.72
CA LYS A 6 10.35 29.08 1.51
C LYS A 6 10.94 28.12 0.48
N ARG A 7 12.26 28.14 0.29
CA ARG A 7 12.93 27.25 -0.66
C ARG A 7 12.83 25.79 -0.25
N ALA A 8 13.02 25.47 1.04
CA ALA A 8 12.85 24.12 1.55
C ALA A 8 11.43 23.59 1.31
N ALA A 9 10.40 24.41 1.55
CA ALA A 9 9.01 24.04 1.29
C ALA A 9 8.75 23.75 -0.20
N GLU A 10 9.20 24.63 -1.10
CA GLU A 10 9.09 24.44 -2.55
C GLU A 10 9.79 23.15 -3.03
N LEU A 11 11.00 22.87 -2.52
CA LEU A 11 11.76 21.67 -2.89
C LEU A 11 11.05 20.41 -2.41
N ARG A 12 10.52 20.39 -1.18
CA ARG A 12 9.74 19.25 -0.66
C ARG A 12 8.53 18.95 -1.53
N GLU A 13 7.77 19.99 -1.90
CA GLU A 13 6.60 19.85 -2.77
C GLU A 13 6.97 19.23 -4.13
N LYS A 14 7.99 19.80 -4.80
CA LYS A 14 8.47 19.29 -6.09
C LYS A 14 9.00 17.86 -6.02
N LEU A 15 9.85 17.57 -5.03
CA LEU A 15 10.43 16.24 -4.84
C LEU A 15 9.34 15.20 -4.57
N ASN A 16 8.34 15.54 -3.75
CA ASN A 16 7.20 14.66 -3.49
C ASN A 16 6.34 14.45 -4.74
N TYR A 17 6.03 15.52 -5.48
CA TYR A 17 5.28 15.45 -6.72
C TYR A 17 5.96 14.55 -7.76
N HIS A 18 7.24 14.79 -8.04
CA HIS A 18 7.99 13.97 -9.00
C HIS A 18 8.21 12.53 -8.51
N SER A 19 8.34 12.31 -7.19
CA SER A 19 8.37 10.95 -6.64
C SER A 19 7.04 10.23 -6.85
N HIS A 20 5.91 10.92 -6.68
CA HIS A 20 4.59 10.33 -6.93
C HIS A 20 4.43 9.96 -8.41
N LEU A 21 4.77 10.86 -9.32
CA LEU A 21 4.75 10.58 -10.76
C LEU A 21 5.59 9.33 -11.11
N TYR A 22 6.81 9.22 -10.57
CA TYR A 22 7.72 8.12 -10.85
C TYR A 22 7.26 6.80 -10.21
N PHE A 23 7.02 6.78 -8.90
CA PHE A 23 6.84 5.54 -8.13
C PHE A 23 5.39 5.07 -8.00
N VAL A 24 4.42 5.94 -8.31
CA VAL A 24 2.99 5.66 -8.15
C VAL A 24 2.29 5.64 -9.50
N LEU A 25 2.49 6.67 -10.33
CA LEU A 25 1.81 6.78 -11.62
C LEU A 25 2.57 6.16 -12.79
N ASP A 26 3.85 5.81 -12.61
CA ASP A 26 4.73 5.31 -13.67
C ASP A 26 4.82 6.28 -14.88
N GLN A 27 4.85 7.58 -14.58
CA GLN A 27 4.85 8.69 -15.54
C GLN A 27 5.92 9.74 -15.20
N PRO A 28 7.22 9.39 -15.23
CA PRO A 28 8.28 10.33 -14.88
C PRO A 28 8.32 11.53 -15.84
N MET A 29 8.35 12.74 -15.28
CA MET A 29 8.37 14.00 -16.06
C MET A 29 9.74 14.67 -16.13
N ILE A 30 10.67 14.28 -15.25
CA ILE A 30 12.03 14.84 -15.20
C ILE A 30 13.06 13.70 -15.14
N PRO A 31 14.27 13.91 -15.66
CA PRO A 31 15.38 12.98 -15.46
C PRO A 31 15.78 12.83 -13.98
N ASP A 32 16.33 11.68 -13.62
CA ASP A 32 16.81 11.39 -12.26
C ASP A 32 17.82 12.43 -11.76
N ALA A 33 18.71 12.92 -12.64
CA ALA A 33 19.71 13.93 -12.31
C ALA A 33 19.10 15.26 -11.81
N ASP A 34 17.95 15.66 -12.36
CA ASP A 34 17.26 16.90 -11.96
C ASP A 34 16.59 16.72 -10.59
N TRP A 35 16.03 15.52 -10.33
CA TRP A 35 15.49 15.16 -9.02
C TRP A 35 16.61 15.14 -7.96
N ASP A 36 17.75 14.51 -8.28
CA ASP A 36 18.90 14.41 -7.39
C ASP A 36 19.47 15.79 -7.05
N ALA A 37 19.54 16.70 -8.03
CA ALA A 37 19.99 18.07 -7.79
C ALA A 37 19.08 18.82 -6.79
N MET A 38 17.75 18.71 -6.95
CA MET A 38 16.79 19.28 -5.99
C MET A 38 16.92 18.65 -4.60
N PHE A 39 17.16 17.35 -4.54
CA PHE A 39 17.31 16.63 -3.28
C PHE A 39 18.59 17.02 -2.53
N VAL A 40 19.71 17.17 -3.24
CA VAL A 40 20.98 17.67 -2.69
C VAL A 40 20.81 19.10 -2.16
N GLU A 41 20.11 19.97 -2.90
CA GLU A 41 19.81 21.32 -2.46
C GLU A 41 18.98 21.34 -1.17
N LEU A 42 17.90 20.54 -1.11
CA LEU A 42 17.04 20.46 0.08
C LEU A 42 17.85 19.98 1.29
N ARG A 43 18.68 18.95 1.11
CA ARG A 43 19.55 18.44 2.18
C ARG A 43 20.50 19.51 2.70
N ALA A 44 21.15 20.27 1.82
CA ALA A 44 22.06 21.34 2.22
C ALA A 44 21.34 22.44 3.03
N ILE A 45 20.11 22.79 2.64
CA ILE A 45 19.29 23.76 3.39
C ILE A 45 18.97 23.22 4.78
N GLU A 46 18.54 21.97 4.89
CA GLU A 46 18.19 21.33 6.17
C GLU A 46 19.41 21.10 7.09
N GLU A 47 20.59 20.85 6.53
CA GLU A 47 21.85 20.78 7.28
C GLU A 47 22.25 22.14 7.84
N ALA A 48 22.06 23.22 7.09
CA ALA A 48 22.32 24.59 7.53
C ALA A 48 21.24 25.14 8.49
N HIS A 49 20.01 24.62 8.39
CA HIS A 49 18.84 25.04 9.15
C HIS A 49 18.09 23.84 9.75
N PRO A 50 18.62 23.20 10.81
CA PRO A 50 18.01 22.02 11.41
C PRO A 50 16.57 22.23 11.90
N GLU A 51 16.20 23.46 12.25
CA GLU A 51 14.84 23.86 12.63
C GLU A 51 13.82 23.68 11.50
N LEU A 52 14.27 23.60 10.24
CA LEU A 52 13.41 23.38 9.09
C LEU A 52 13.11 21.91 8.84
N ILE A 53 13.81 20.96 9.48
CA ILE A 53 13.61 19.52 9.25
C ILE A 53 12.20 19.10 9.71
N THR A 54 11.45 18.47 8.80
CA THR A 54 10.12 17.94 9.09
C THR A 54 10.08 16.43 8.89
N LEU A 55 9.20 15.74 9.63
CA LEU A 55 9.05 14.27 9.55
C LEU A 55 8.64 13.77 8.15
N ASP A 56 8.04 14.61 7.34
CA ASP A 56 7.59 14.32 5.99
C ASP A 56 8.57 14.78 4.89
N SER A 57 9.73 15.33 5.27
CA SER A 57 10.74 15.72 4.30
C SER A 57 11.32 14.48 3.59
N PRO A 58 11.49 14.50 2.25
CA PRO A 58 12.10 13.41 1.50
C PRO A 58 13.47 12.97 2.02
N THR A 59 14.23 13.87 2.65
CA THR A 59 15.55 13.60 3.22
C THR A 59 15.49 12.67 4.43
N GLN A 60 14.34 12.61 5.11
CA GLN A 60 14.14 11.81 6.32
C GLN A 60 13.74 10.36 6.03
N ARG A 61 13.67 9.95 4.76
CA ARG A 61 13.35 8.56 4.38
C ARG A 61 14.40 7.56 4.86
N ILE A 62 15.68 7.93 4.84
CA ILE A 62 16.82 7.05 5.20
C ILE A 62 17.68 7.76 6.27
N GLY A 63 17.07 8.05 7.41
CA GLY A 63 17.75 8.71 8.55
C GLY A 63 17.72 7.91 9.85
N ALA A 64 16.99 6.80 9.90
CA ALA A 64 16.81 6.05 11.13
C ALA A 64 18.02 5.14 11.43
N THR A 65 18.54 5.23 12.65
CA THR A 65 19.55 4.31 13.17
C THR A 65 19.03 2.87 13.16
N PRO A 66 19.86 1.87 12.82
CA PRO A 66 19.45 0.47 12.89
C PRO A 66 18.85 0.12 14.26
N SER A 67 17.68 -0.49 14.22
CA SER A 67 16.97 -0.94 15.41
C SER A 67 17.57 -2.23 15.94
N ARG A 68 17.48 -2.48 17.25
CA ARG A 68 17.87 -3.79 17.83
C ARG A 68 16.76 -4.83 17.74
N LYS A 69 15.50 -4.39 17.67
CA LYS A 69 14.29 -5.21 17.58
C LYS A 69 13.10 -4.36 17.13
N PHE A 70 12.10 -5.00 16.54
CA PHE A 70 10.81 -4.38 16.30
C PHE A 70 9.98 -4.33 17.58
N LYS A 71 9.20 -3.25 17.74
CA LYS A 71 8.27 -3.10 18.85
C LYS A 71 6.90 -3.64 18.44
N PRO A 72 6.15 -4.28 19.34
CA PRO A 72 4.76 -4.63 19.04
C PRO A 72 3.93 -3.34 18.87
N HIS A 73 3.01 -3.35 17.91
CA HIS A 73 2.06 -2.28 17.65
C HIS A 73 0.65 -2.86 17.63
N ARG A 74 -0.24 -2.35 18.49
CA ARG A 74 -1.64 -2.76 18.51
C ARG A 74 -2.44 -1.88 17.56
N HIS A 75 -3.10 -2.50 16.58
CA HIS A 75 -3.95 -1.81 15.63
C HIS A 75 -5.18 -1.24 16.33
N ALA A 76 -5.64 -0.05 15.91
CA ALA A 76 -6.84 0.58 16.47
C ALA A 76 -8.11 -0.21 16.10
N LYS A 77 -8.20 -0.63 14.84
CA LYS A 77 -9.18 -1.61 14.37
C LYS A 77 -8.47 -2.90 13.96
N PRO A 78 -9.03 -4.10 14.24
CA PRO A 78 -8.46 -5.35 13.75
C PRO A 78 -8.29 -5.37 12.22
N MET A 79 -7.19 -5.96 11.75
CA MET A 79 -6.92 -6.29 10.36
C MET A 79 -7.44 -7.70 10.07
N LEU A 80 -8.66 -7.76 9.52
CA LEU A 80 -9.36 -9.01 9.21
C LEU A 80 -8.62 -9.83 8.15
N SER A 81 -8.81 -11.15 8.20
CA SER A 81 -8.52 -12.05 7.07
C SER A 81 -9.68 -12.06 6.09
N LEU A 82 -9.42 -12.60 4.90
CA LEU A 82 -10.44 -12.90 3.91
C LEU A 82 -10.78 -14.38 3.97
N ASP A 83 -12.07 -14.70 3.88
CA ASP A 83 -12.53 -16.05 3.58
C ASP A 83 -12.17 -16.41 2.13
N ASN A 84 -11.91 -17.70 1.90
CA ASN A 84 -11.54 -18.20 0.59
C ASN A 84 -12.74 -18.84 -0.11
N ALA A 85 -12.86 -18.62 -1.42
CA ALA A 85 -13.80 -19.31 -2.29
C ALA A 85 -13.02 -19.99 -3.42
N PHE A 86 -13.27 -21.29 -3.62
CA PHE A 86 -12.63 -22.08 -4.67
C PHE A 86 -13.69 -22.61 -5.64
N GLY A 87 -13.63 -22.16 -6.88
CA GLY A 87 -14.57 -22.53 -7.93
C GLY A 87 -15.86 -21.71 -7.93
N GLU A 88 -16.61 -21.85 -9.02
CA GLU A 88 -17.84 -21.12 -9.31
C GLU A 88 -18.92 -21.33 -8.23
N ASP A 89 -19.14 -22.58 -7.81
CA ASP A 89 -20.17 -22.91 -6.81
C ASP A 89 -19.95 -22.17 -5.47
N ALA A 90 -18.69 -22.03 -5.06
CA ALA A 90 -18.34 -21.31 -3.83
C ALA A 90 -18.65 -19.81 -3.93
N LEU A 91 -18.39 -19.21 -5.10
CA LEU A 91 -18.70 -17.81 -5.38
C LEU A 91 -20.21 -17.56 -5.45
N ARG A 92 -20.96 -18.45 -6.12
CA ARG A 92 -22.42 -18.40 -6.14
C ARG A 92 -23.01 -18.56 -4.74
N ALA A 93 -22.45 -19.45 -3.93
CA ALA A 93 -22.86 -19.63 -2.54
C ALA A 93 -22.56 -18.39 -1.68
N PHE A 94 -21.45 -17.70 -1.93
CA PHE A 94 -21.15 -16.40 -1.32
C PHE A 94 -22.22 -15.36 -1.69
N ASN A 95 -22.49 -15.16 -2.99
CA ASN A 95 -23.50 -14.20 -3.45
C ASN A 95 -24.88 -14.49 -2.83
N GLY A 96 -25.30 -15.77 -2.83
CA GLY A 96 -26.57 -16.16 -2.21
C GLY A 96 -26.63 -15.91 -0.70
N ARG A 97 -25.51 -16.01 0.04
CA ARG A 97 -25.47 -15.63 1.47
C ARG A 97 -25.64 -14.13 1.66
N VAL A 98 -24.94 -13.34 0.85
CA VAL A 98 -25.02 -11.87 0.88
C VAL A 98 -26.44 -11.41 0.62
N LEU A 99 -27.06 -11.85 -0.49
CA LEU A 99 -28.44 -11.49 -0.84
C LEU A 99 -29.42 -11.79 0.30
N ARG A 100 -29.34 -12.99 0.89
CA ARG A 100 -30.21 -13.37 2.01
C ARG A 100 -30.02 -12.51 3.24
N GLN A 101 -28.77 -12.16 3.60
CA GLN A 101 -28.50 -11.33 4.77
C GLN A 101 -28.93 -9.87 4.56
N LEU A 102 -28.90 -9.38 3.33
CA LEU A 102 -29.42 -8.05 2.96
C LEU A 102 -30.95 -8.03 2.75
N GLY A 103 -31.63 -9.18 2.82
CA GLY A 103 -33.07 -9.29 2.59
C GLY A 103 -33.49 -9.14 1.12
N LEU A 104 -32.57 -9.38 0.19
CA LEU A 104 -32.77 -9.28 -1.26
C LEU A 104 -33.28 -10.61 -1.84
N ALA A 105 -33.94 -10.53 -3.00
CA ALA A 105 -34.42 -11.71 -3.72
C ALA A 105 -33.25 -12.49 -4.34
N PRO A 106 -33.39 -13.81 -4.59
CA PRO A 106 -32.31 -14.64 -5.14
C PRO A 106 -31.75 -14.19 -6.50
N ASN A 107 -32.52 -13.41 -7.25
CA ASN A 107 -32.15 -12.90 -8.58
C ASN A 107 -31.78 -11.42 -8.55
N ASP A 108 -31.73 -10.78 -7.37
CA ASP A 108 -31.24 -9.41 -7.26
C ASP A 108 -29.72 -9.40 -7.46
N GLU A 109 -29.21 -8.30 -7.99
CA GLU A 109 -27.79 -8.10 -8.25
C GLU A 109 -27.20 -7.12 -7.23
N ILE A 110 -25.94 -7.35 -6.88
CA ILE A 110 -25.16 -6.48 -6.01
C ILE A 110 -23.89 -6.12 -6.77
N SER A 111 -23.56 -4.83 -6.78
CA SER A 111 -22.29 -4.36 -7.33
C SER A 111 -21.12 -4.86 -6.48
N LEU A 112 -20.20 -5.56 -7.13
CA LEU A 112 -18.96 -6.05 -6.54
C LEU A 112 -17.78 -5.25 -7.09
N VAL A 113 -16.68 -5.25 -6.35
CA VAL A 113 -15.39 -4.74 -6.80
C VAL A 113 -14.39 -5.89 -6.81
N GLY A 114 -13.85 -6.17 -7.99
CA GLY A 114 -12.81 -7.16 -8.20
C GLY A 114 -11.42 -6.52 -8.23
N GLU A 115 -10.48 -7.11 -7.52
CA GLU A 115 -9.07 -6.68 -7.53
C GLU A 115 -8.10 -7.86 -7.44
N PRO A 116 -6.85 -7.70 -7.93
CA PRO A 116 -5.82 -8.70 -7.74
C PRO A 116 -5.46 -8.87 -6.25
N LYS A 117 -5.36 -10.12 -5.79
CA LYS A 117 -4.90 -10.44 -4.44
C LYS A 117 -3.38 -10.55 -4.44
N PHE A 118 -2.71 -9.46 -4.09
CA PHE A 118 -1.24 -9.38 -4.07
C PHE A 118 -0.63 -10.40 -3.10
N ASP A 119 0.42 -11.10 -3.53
CA ASP A 119 1.16 -12.03 -2.68
C ASP A 119 2.37 -11.35 -2.02
N GLY A 120 2.12 -10.61 -0.95
CA GLY A 120 3.13 -9.82 -0.26
C GLY A 120 3.05 -9.86 1.26
N LEU A 121 3.39 -8.74 1.88
CA LEU A 121 3.24 -8.52 3.31
C LEU A 121 2.20 -7.42 3.55
N SER A 122 1.07 -7.80 4.16
CA SER A 122 0.05 -6.83 4.58
C SER A 122 0.57 -5.90 5.67
N VAL A 123 0.38 -4.61 5.47
CA VAL A 123 0.79 -3.55 6.40
C VAL A 123 -0.30 -2.49 6.55
N SER A 124 -0.24 -1.81 7.68
CA SER A 124 -1.07 -0.66 8.03
C SER A 124 -0.19 0.57 8.17
N LEU A 125 -0.62 1.70 7.61
CA LEU A 125 0.05 2.99 7.63
C LEU A 125 -0.86 4.01 8.30
N THR A 126 -0.53 4.41 9.53
CA THR A 126 -1.28 5.41 10.28
C THR A 126 -0.69 6.79 10.03
N TYR A 127 -1.51 7.66 9.47
CA TYR A 127 -1.23 9.07 9.26
C TYR A 127 -2.00 9.90 10.29
N LYS A 128 -1.38 10.99 10.73
CA LYS A 128 -2.03 12.02 11.53
C LYS A 128 -1.85 13.35 10.82
N ASP A 129 -2.95 14.04 10.57
CA ASP A 129 -2.97 15.33 9.88
C ASP A 129 -2.18 15.27 8.55
N GLY A 130 -2.41 14.17 7.82
CA GLY A 130 -1.75 13.89 6.54
C GLY A 130 -0.33 13.32 6.62
N VAL A 131 0.34 13.30 7.78
CA VAL A 131 1.76 12.89 7.91
C VAL A 131 1.88 11.48 8.51
N LEU A 132 2.71 10.62 7.88
CA LEU A 132 2.94 9.24 8.34
C LEU A 132 3.54 9.23 9.75
N GLN A 133 2.82 8.63 10.69
CA GLN A 133 3.24 8.49 12.08
C GLN A 133 3.77 7.09 12.36
N VAL A 134 3.01 6.06 11.94
CA VAL A 134 3.31 4.67 12.23
C VAL A 134 3.09 3.82 10.98
N ALA A 135 3.98 2.87 10.75
CA ALA A 135 3.71 1.74 9.87
C ALA A 135 3.85 0.45 10.66
N ALA A 136 2.89 -0.45 10.55
CA ALA A 136 2.88 -1.72 11.26
C ALA A 136 2.55 -2.90 10.34
N THR A 137 3.19 -4.05 10.59
CA THR A 137 2.79 -5.30 9.92
C THR A 137 1.41 -5.75 10.40
N ARG A 138 0.72 -6.61 9.63
CA ARG A 138 -0.54 -7.21 10.09
C ARG A 138 -0.37 -8.01 11.39
N GLY A 139 0.70 -8.80 11.50
CA GLY A 139 0.91 -9.72 12.61
C GLY A 139 -0.24 -10.74 12.73
N ASP A 140 -0.84 -10.83 13.91
CA ASP A 140 -2.01 -11.70 14.17
C ASP A 140 -3.36 -11.05 13.78
N GLY A 141 -3.33 -9.84 13.21
CA GLY A 141 -4.50 -9.03 12.88
C GLY A 141 -4.88 -8.02 13.97
N THR A 142 -4.45 -8.21 15.22
CA THR A 142 -4.67 -7.25 16.31
C THR A 142 -3.36 -6.55 16.71
N THR A 143 -2.26 -7.29 16.74
CA THR A 143 -0.93 -6.83 17.08
C THR A 143 0.05 -7.16 15.97
N GLY A 144 0.67 -6.13 15.42
CA GLY A 144 1.75 -6.18 14.45
C GLY A 144 3.11 -5.80 15.05
N GLU A 145 4.07 -5.60 14.16
CA GLU A 145 5.38 -5.04 14.45
C GLU A 145 5.48 -3.63 13.86
N ASP A 146 5.93 -2.66 14.65
CA ASP A 146 6.26 -1.30 14.19
C ASP A 146 7.48 -1.36 13.27
N ILE A 147 7.23 -1.13 11.98
CA ILE A 147 8.20 -1.10 10.89
C ILE A 147 8.32 0.31 10.29
N THR A 148 7.96 1.36 11.04
CA THR A 148 7.92 2.75 10.55
C THR A 148 9.22 3.18 9.87
N PRO A 149 10.43 2.91 10.43
CA PRO A 149 11.68 3.25 9.77
C PRO A 149 11.83 2.58 8.39
N ASN A 150 11.43 1.32 8.27
CA ASN A 150 11.54 0.54 7.05
C ASN A 150 10.52 1.01 5.99
N ALA A 151 9.27 1.21 6.40
CA ALA A 151 8.20 1.69 5.51
C ALA A 151 8.53 3.08 4.92
N ARG A 152 9.16 3.97 5.69
CA ARG A 152 9.61 5.30 5.19
C ARG A 152 10.58 5.20 4.01
N THR A 153 11.34 4.10 3.91
CA THR A 153 12.28 3.89 2.80
C THR A 153 11.58 3.48 1.49
N ILE A 154 10.36 2.99 1.56
CA ILE A 154 9.58 2.53 0.41
C ILE A 154 9.05 3.75 -0.34
N ARG A 155 9.50 3.93 -1.59
CA ARG A 155 9.30 5.16 -2.35
C ARG A 155 7.85 5.41 -2.77
N SER A 156 7.07 4.34 -2.97
CA SER A 156 5.63 4.41 -3.24
C SER A 156 4.78 4.72 -2.00
N ILE A 157 5.36 4.72 -0.80
CA ILE A 157 4.67 5.20 0.42
C ILE A 157 4.87 6.72 0.51
N PRO A 158 3.79 7.52 0.45
CA PRO A 158 3.87 8.96 0.70
C PRO A 158 4.21 9.22 2.17
N LEU A 159 5.15 10.12 2.46
CA LEU A 159 5.37 10.55 3.84
C LEU A 159 4.29 11.55 4.32
N ARG A 160 3.70 12.26 3.36
CA ARG A 160 2.52 13.09 3.53
C ARG A 160 1.59 12.85 2.33
N PHE A 161 0.29 12.65 2.57
CA PHE A 161 -0.70 12.57 1.48
C PHE A 161 -1.30 13.94 1.13
N SER A 162 -1.75 14.09 -0.12
CA SER A 162 -2.04 15.40 -0.73
C SER A 162 -3.35 16.05 -0.26
N CYS A 163 -4.39 15.26 -0.01
CA CYS A 163 -5.70 15.75 0.42
C CYS A 163 -5.76 15.85 1.94
N ALA A 164 -5.43 16.99 2.53
CA ALA A 164 -5.37 17.15 3.99
C ALA A 164 -6.71 16.80 4.69
N ALA A 165 -6.81 15.57 5.20
CA ALA A 165 -7.79 15.20 6.20
C ALA A 165 -7.18 15.48 7.58
N LEU A 166 -7.84 16.32 8.37
CA LEU A 166 -7.42 16.60 9.75
C LEU A 166 -7.87 15.45 10.66
N GLY A 167 -6.92 14.86 11.38
CA GLY A 167 -7.14 13.68 12.22
C GLY A 167 -6.40 12.42 11.73
N ILE A 168 -6.86 11.26 12.18
CA ILE A 168 -6.23 9.97 11.95
C ILE A 168 -6.78 9.36 10.66
N VAL A 169 -5.89 8.84 9.81
CA VAL A 169 -6.24 7.97 8.69
C VAL A 169 -5.28 6.78 8.65
N GLU A 170 -5.81 5.58 8.80
CA GLU A 170 -5.10 4.31 8.68
C GLU A 170 -5.32 3.75 7.27
N VAL A 171 -4.28 3.73 6.44
CA VAL A 171 -4.30 3.13 5.10
C VAL A 171 -3.73 1.72 5.15
N ARG A 172 -4.45 0.76 4.60
CA ARG A 172 -4.07 -0.66 4.56
C ARG A 172 -3.70 -1.06 3.15
N GLY A 173 -2.65 -1.86 3.05
CA GLY A 173 -2.12 -2.28 1.76
C GLY A 173 -1.18 -3.45 1.87
N GLU A 174 -0.59 -3.80 0.73
CA GLU A 174 0.37 -4.89 0.61
C GLU A 174 1.73 -4.33 0.18
N ILE A 175 2.79 -4.71 0.91
CA ILE A 175 4.16 -4.52 0.43
C ILE A 175 4.51 -5.71 -0.47
N VAL A 176 4.86 -5.41 -1.71
CA VAL A 176 5.12 -6.38 -2.77
C VAL A 176 6.54 -6.20 -3.30
N LEU A 177 7.11 -7.31 -3.77
CA LEU A 177 8.38 -7.35 -4.45
C LEU A 177 8.15 -7.84 -5.89
N ASP A 178 8.61 -7.06 -6.86
CA ASP A 178 8.51 -7.43 -8.27
C ASP A 178 9.42 -8.64 -8.57
N ARG A 179 9.03 -9.47 -9.54
CA ARG A 179 9.75 -10.71 -9.93
C ARG A 179 11.19 -10.44 -10.34
N ALA A 180 11.41 -9.40 -11.14
CA ALA A 180 12.76 -9.01 -11.58
C ALA A 180 13.66 -8.64 -10.38
N GLU A 181 13.09 -7.96 -9.39
CA GLU A 181 13.82 -7.58 -8.18
C GLU A 181 14.07 -8.79 -7.28
N PHE A 182 13.11 -9.71 -7.18
CA PHE A 182 13.28 -10.99 -6.49
C PHE A 182 14.44 -11.82 -7.09
N GLU A 183 14.48 -11.97 -8.41
CA GLU A 183 15.54 -12.69 -9.13
C GLU A 183 16.92 -12.04 -8.90
N ARG A 184 16.98 -10.71 -8.96
CA ARG A 184 18.18 -9.92 -8.67
C ARG A 184 18.67 -10.18 -7.24
N ILE A 185 17.78 -10.11 -6.25
CA ILE A 185 18.10 -10.35 -4.84
C ILE A 185 18.62 -11.76 -4.61
N ASN A 186 18.00 -12.78 -5.22
CA ASN A 186 18.46 -14.16 -5.06
C ASN A 186 19.83 -14.39 -5.71
N SER A 187 20.09 -13.77 -6.86
CA SER A 187 21.41 -13.82 -7.50
C SER A 187 22.50 -13.23 -6.60
N GLU A 188 22.28 -12.05 -6.01
CA GLU A 188 23.22 -11.46 -5.05
C GLU A 188 23.42 -12.32 -3.78
N ARG A 189 22.37 -12.98 -3.30
CA ARG A 189 22.44 -13.86 -2.12
C ARG A 189 23.29 -15.09 -2.43
N LYS A 190 23.06 -15.69 -3.61
CA LYS A 190 23.83 -16.83 -4.10
C LYS A 190 25.31 -16.51 -4.28
N GLU A 191 25.63 -15.34 -4.84
CA GLU A 191 27.01 -14.84 -4.96
C GLU A 191 27.70 -14.69 -3.59
N ARG A 192 26.94 -14.37 -2.55
CA ARG A 192 27.42 -14.25 -1.15
C ARG A 192 27.40 -15.57 -0.38
N GLY A 193 26.96 -16.67 -0.99
CA GLY A 193 26.79 -17.97 -0.31
C GLY A 193 25.65 -17.98 0.72
N GLU A 194 24.73 -17.01 0.66
CA GLU A 194 23.53 -16.96 1.48
C GLU A 194 22.43 -17.83 0.86
N SER A 195 21.52 -18.37 1.68
CA SER A 195 20.33 -19.08 1.18
C SER A 195 19.40 -18.14 0.42
N GLU A 196 18.95 -18.57 -0.75
CA GLU A 196 17.95 -17.90 -1.57
C GLU A 196 16.58 -17.84 -0.87
N PHE A 197 15.79 -16.83 -1.19
CA PHE A 197 14.38 -16.80 -0.81
C PHE A 197 13.57 -17.75 -1.69
N ALA A 198 12.62 -18.45 -1.07
CA ALA A 198 11.78 -19.43 -1.77
C ALA A 198 10.76 -18.80 -2.74
N ASN A 199 10.26 -17.60 -2.44
CA ASN A 199 9.28 -16.89 -3.27
C ASN A 199 9.31 -15.37 -3.00
N PRO A 200 8.72 -14.53 -3.87
CA PRO A 200 8.68 -13.07 -3.70
C PRO A 200 8.03 -12.61 -2.40
N ARG A 201 6.97 -13.30 -1.92
CA ARG A 201 6.32 -13.01 -0.63
C ARG A 201 7.30 -13.06 0.54
N ASN A 202 8.07 -14.14 0.64
CA ASN A 202 9.07 -14.33 1.70
C ASN A 202 10.21 -13.31 1.58
N ALA A 203 10.61 -12.98 0.35
CA ALA A 203 11.62 -11.95 0.10
C ALA A 203 11.10 -10.56 0.49
N ALA A 204 9.85 -10.21 0.19
CA ALA A 204 9.21 -8.96 0.59
C ALA A 204 9.11 -8.85 2.11
N ALA A 205 8.63 -9.90 2.77
CA ALA A 205 8.52 -9.95 4.23
C ALA A 205 9.89 -9.85 4.91
N GLY A 206 10.89 -10.60 4.45
CA GLY A 206 12.26 -10.54 4.96
C GLY A 206 12.91 -9.18 4.71
N SER A 207 12.70 -8.58 3.54
CA SER A 207 13.25 -7.27 3.17
C SER A 207 12.62 -6.12 3.96
N THR A 208 11.34 -6.23 4.28
CA THR A 208 10.63 -5.24 5.12
C THR A 208 11.08 -5.31 6.57
N ARG A 209 11.37 -6.51 7.08
CA ARG A 209 11.73 -6.76 8.49
C ARG A 209 13.24 -6.76 8.72
N GLN A 210 13.96 -5.85 8.06
CA GLN A 210 15.39 -5.66 8.29
C GLN A 210 15.63 -4.70 9.46
N LEU A 211 16.49 -5.07 10.39
CA LEU A 211 16.83 -4.20 11.53
C LEU A 211 17.48 -2.88 11.08
N ASP A 212 18.19 -2.91 9.96
CA ASP A 212 18.75 -1.74 9.30
C ASP A 212 17.85 -1.32 8.12
N PRO A 213 17.14 -0.18 8.20
CA PRO A 213 16.28 0.31 7.12
C PRO A 213 17.02 0.55 5.81
N ARG A 214 18.35 0.76 5.84
CA ARG A 214 19.16 0.91 4.62
C ARG A 214 19.16 -0.35 3.77
N VAL A 215 19.03 -1.53 4.41
CA VAL A 215 18.86 -2.79 3.69
C VAL A 215 17.48 -2.83 3.06
N THR A 216 16.41 -2.38 3.72
CA THR A 216 15.07 -2.30 3.10
C THR A 216 15.07 -1.34 1.91
N ALA A 217 15.73 -0.18 2.05
CA ALA A 217 15.83 0.83 1.00
C ALA A 217 16.44 0.31 -0.31
N SER A 218 17.34 -0.69 -0.23
CA SER A 218 17.99 -1.27 -1.42
C SER A 218 17.17 -2.35 -2.13
N ARG A 219 16.01 -2.76 -1.57
CA ARG A 219 15.20 -3.91 -2.05
C ARG A 219 14.03 -3.50 -2.94
N ARG A 220 14.00 -2.22 -3.36
CA ARG A 220 13.02 -1.63 -4.31
C ARG A 220 11.57 -2.12 -4.11
N LEU A 221 11.16 -2.22 -2.84
CA LEU A 221 9.80 -2.66 -2.49
C LEU A 221 8.77 -1.65 -2.99
N SER A 222 7.56 -2.14 -3.25
CA SER A 222 6.39 -1.32 -3.58
C SER A 222 5.27 -1.53 -2.59
N PHE A 223 4.50 -0.49 -2.28
CA PHE A 223 3.29 -0.57 -1.49
C PHE A 223 2.06 -0.33 -2.38
N TRP A 224 1.07 -1.20 -2.26
CA TRP A 224 -0.22 -1.10 -2.97
C TRP A 224 -1.35 -0.99 -1.96
N ALA A 225 -2.05 0.15 -1.95
CA ALA A 225 -3.18 0.39 -1.06
C ALA A 225 -4.43 -0.34 -1.57
N TRP A 226 -5.13 -1.02 -0.67
CA TRP A 226 -6.37 -1.75 -0.98
C TRP A 226 -7.53 -1.44 -0.01
N GLY A 227 -7.29 -0.69 1.07
CA GLY A 227 -8.31 -0.44 2.09
C GLY A 227 -7.91 0.61 3.12
N ILE A 228 -8.80 0.83 4.09
CA ILE A 228 -8.56 1.68 5.26
C ILE A 228 -8.97 0.96 6.55
N GLY A 229 -8.48 1.45 7.68
CA GLY A 229 -8.84 0.98 9.02
C GLY A 229 -9.56 2.05 9.85
N GLU A 230 -8.93 2.52 10.93
CA GLU A 230 -9.38 3.71 11.63
C GLU A 230 -9.17 4.96 10.77
N ALA A 231 -10.22 5.71 10.50
CA ALA A 231 -10.12 6.96 9.76
C ALA A 231 -11.16 7.96 10.27
N VAL A 232 -10.85 9.25 10.15
CA VAL A 232 -11.85 10.31 10.15
C VAL A 232 -12.82 10.10 8.99
N ASP A 233 -13.97 10.78 9.02
CA ASP A 233 -14.90 10.74 7.91
C ASP A 233 -14.25 11.32 6.64
N LEU A 234 -14.04 10.45 5.65
CA LEU A 234 -13.46 10.79 4.35
C LEU A 234 -14.53 11.12 3.31
N GLY A 235 -15.82 11.05 3.66
CA GLY A 235 -16.94 11.25 2.73
C GLY A 235 -17.07 10.17 1.66
N VAL A 236 -16.42 9.02 1.84
CA VAL A 236 -16.50 7.88 0.92
C VAL A 236 -17.61 6.93 1.35
N THR A 237 -18.45 6.54 0.40
CA THR A 237 -19.66 5.72 0.66
C THR A 237 -19.57 4.33 0.01
N SER A 238 -18.53 4.08 -0.78
CA SER A 238 -18.35 2.80 -1.47
C SER A 238 -16.87 2.48 -1.68
N GLN A 239 -16.60 1.22 -2.01
CA GLN A 239 -15.26 0.69 -2.22
C GLN A 239 -14.57 1.36 -3.42
N MET A 240 -15.28 1.59 -4.54
CA MET A 240 -14.75 2.32 -5.68
C MET A 240 -14.41 3.78 -5.34
N LYS A 241 -15.28 4.48 -4.60
CA LYS A 241 -14.99 5.84 -4.12
C LYS A 241 -13.78 5.88 -3.19
N LEU A 242 -13.57 4.84 -2.37
CA LEU A 242 -12.36 4.72 -1.58
C LEU A 242 -11.11 4.62 -2.47
N TYR A 243 -11.15 3.83 -3.54
CA TYR A 243 -10.00 3.74 -4.45
C TYR A 243 -9.70 5.06 -5.14
N ASP A 244 -10.73 5.83 -5.53
CA ASP A 244 -10.54 7.17 -6.08
C ASP A 244 -9.90 8.09 -5.03
N TRP A 245 -10.40 8.09 -3.80
CA TRP A 245 -9.79 8.84 -2.70
C TRP A 245 -8.33 8.45 -2.44
N LEU A 246 -8.01 7.16 -2.46
CA LEU A 246 -6.63 6.66 -2.27
C LEU A 246 -5.70 7.16 -3.38
N ARG A 247 -6.16 7.17 -4.64
CA ARG A 247 -5.39 7.72 -5.77
C ARG A 247 -5.17 9.22 -5.61
N ASP A 248 -6.21 9.97 -5.27
CA ASP A 248 -6.14 11.42 -5.05
C ASP A 248 -5.23 11.79 -3.86
N ALA A 249 -5.22 10.93 -2.82
CA ALA A 249 -4.30 11.03 -1.68
C ALA A 249 -2.83 10.70 -2.06
N GLY A 250 -2.58 10.17 -3.26
CA GLY A 250 -1.24 9.89 -3.76
C GLY A 250 -0.76 8.46 -3.51
N PHE A 251 -1.64 7.54 -3.12
CA PHE A 251 -1.31 6.12 -2.97
C PHE A 251 -1.37 5.37 -4.30
N ARG A 252 -0.52 4.35 -4.40
CA ARG A 252 -0.58 3.39 -5.51
C ARG A 252 -1.73 2.43 -5.28
N VAL A 253 -2.74 2.50 -6.15
CA VAL A 253 -3.86 1.57 -6.22
C VAL A 253 -3.72 0.76 -7.51
N SER A 254 -4.12 -0.52 -7.48
CA SER A 254 -4.08 -1.35 -8.68
C SER A 254 -4.91 -0.75 -9.81
N GLY A 255 -4.34 -0.60 -11.00
CA GLY A 255 -5.04 -0.19 -12.23
C GLY A 255 -6.01 -1.27 -12.75
N GLU A 256 -6.04 -2.41 -12.06
CA GLU A 256 -6.77 -3.62 -12.44
C GLU A 256 -8.03 -3.82 -11.61
N VAL A 257 -8.30 -2.90 -10.67
CA VAL A 257 -9.57 -2.82 -9.94
C VAL A 257 -10.71 -2.59 -10.93
N ARG A 258 -11.79 -3.36 -10.82
CA ARG A 258 -12.98 -3.23 -11.68
C ARG A 258 -14.26 -3.29 -10.85
N MET A 259 -15.23 -2.45 -11.22
CA MET A 259 -16.63 -2.64 -10.84
C MET A 259 -17.16 -3.85 -11.61
N LEU A 260 -18.00 -4.65 -10.96
CA LEU A 260 -18.59 -5.89 -11.47
C LEU A 260 -20.08 -5.87 -11.15
N ASP A 261 -20.92 -5.99 -12.17
CA ASP A 261 -22.37 -5.91 -12.02
C ASP A 261 -22.93 -7.32 -11.77
N GLY A 262 -22.92 -7.71 -10.50
CA GLY A 262 -23.42 -9.01 -10.06
C GLY A 262 -22.43 -10.17 -10.20
N ILE A 263 -22.94 -11.38 -9.96
CA ILE A 263 -22.11 -12.58 -9.81
C ILE A 263 -21.57 -13.12 -11.13
N GLU A 264 -22.31 -12.97 -12.23
CA GLU A 264 -21.85 -13.45 -13.55
C GLU A 264 -20.64 -12.65 -14.04
N ASP A 265 -20.67 -11.32 -13.87
CA ASP A 265 -19.53 -10.45 -14.14
C ASP A 265 -18.31 -10.81 -13.29
N ALA A 266 -18.53 -11.15 -12.01
CA ALA A 266 -17.45 -11.58 -11.13
C ALA A 266 -16.83 -12.92 -11.56
N LEU A 267 -17.64 -13.87 -12.05
CA LEU A 267 -17.14 -15.13 -12.60
C LEU A 267 -16.32 -14.90 -13.87
N ALA A 268 -16.84 -14.08 -14.79
CA ALA A 268 -16.12 -13.71 -16.02
C ALA A 268 -14.78 -13.01 -15.71
N PHE A 269 -14.76 -12.15 -14.69
CA PHE A 269 -13.54 -11.50 -14.20
C PHE A 269 -12.54 -12.53 -13.67
N VAL A 270 -12.98 -13.53 -12.88
CA VAL A 270 -12.11 -14.60 -12.38
C VAL A 270 -11.47 -15.40 -13.52
N ASP A 271 -12.26 -15.75 -14.54
CA ASP A 271 -11.76 -16.50 -15.70
C ASP A 271 -10.72 -15.69 -16.49
N GLN A 272 -10.98 -14.41 -16.73
CA GLN A 272 -10.04 -13.52 -17.41
C GLN A 272 -8.69 -13.44 -16.68
N TRP A 273 -8.73 -13.31 -15.35
CA TRP A 273 -7.54 -13.15 -14.52
C TRP A 273 -6.72 -14.42 -14.35
N THR A 274 -7.37 -15.58 -14.45
CA THR A 274 -6.68 -16.89 -14.43
C THR A 274 -5.62 -16.98 -15.53
N LEU A 275 -5.91 -16.40 -16.70
CA LEU A 275 -4.96 -16.33 -17.82
C LEU A 275 -3.93 -15.20 -17.66
N LYS A 276 -4.38 -14.03 -17.19
CA LYS A 276 -3.53 -12.83 -17.09
C LYS A 276 -2.45 -12.92 -16.01
N ARG A 277 -2.68 -13.67 -14.93
CA ARG A 277 -1.79 -13.74 -13.75
C ARG A 277 -0.32 -14.03 -14.08
N ALA A 278 -0.06 -14.82 -15.11
CA ALA A 278 1.30 -15.22 -15.48
C ALA A 278 2.12 -14.06 -16.06
N THR A 279 1.45 -13.05 -16.63
CA THR A 279 2.07 -11.92 -17.32
C THR A 279 2.41 -10.74 -16.42
N LEU A 280 1.97 -10.78 -15.16
CA LEU A 280 2.19 -9.68 -14.22
C LEU A 280 3.66 -9.63 -13.77
N PRO A 281 4.20 -8.42 -13.52
CA PRO A 281 5.55 -8.26 -13.00
C PRO A 281 5.68 -8.65 -11.52
N PHE A 282 4.57 -8.94 -10.85
CA PHE A 282 4.48 -9.36 -9.44
C PHE A 282 3.57 -10.58 -9.30
N ASP A 283 3.67 -11.24 -8.16
CA ASP A 283 2.83 -12.40 -7.85
C ASP A 283 1.49 -12.00 -7.22
N ILE A 284 0.45 -12.72 -7.64
CA ILE A 284 -0.89 -12.68 -7.05
C ILE A 284 -1.28 -14.11 -6.69
N ASP A 285 -1.93 -14.30 -5.54
CA ASP A 285 -2.38 -15.61 -5.07
C ASP A 285 -3.87 -15.88 -5.38
N GLY A 286 -4.55 -14.88 -5.95
CA GLY A 286 -5.94 -14.97 -6.38
C GLY A 286 -6.51 -13.60 -6.72
N LEU A 287 -7.83 -13.48 -6.58
CA LEU A 287 -8.56 -12.22 -6.66
C LEU A 287 -9.31 -11.99 -5.34
N VAL A 288 -9.58 -10.72 -5.04
CA VAL A 288 -10.47 -10.33 -3.96
C VAL A 288 -11.73 -9.74 -4.59
N LEU A 289 -12.89 -10.23 -4.13
CA LEU A 289 -14.19 -9.67 -4.47
C LEU A 289 -14.74 -9.00 -3.21
N LYS A 290 -15.09 -7.72 -3.32
CA LYS A 290 -15.68 -6.91 -2.25
C LYS A 290 -17.05 -6.45 -2.69
N ILE A 291 -17.97 -6.26 -1.76
CA ILE A 291 -19.22 -5.55 -2.05
C ILE A 291 -18.88 -4.06 -2.18
N ASP A 292 -19.37 -3.38 -3.20
CA ASP A 292 -19.02 -1.96 -3.39
C ASP A 292 -19.62 -1.09 -2.27
N ASP A 293 -20.90 -1.30 -1.95
CA ASP A 293 -21.63 -0.48 -0.97
C ASP A 293 -21.19 -0.75 0.48
N TRP A 294 -20.80 0.32 1.18
CA TRP A 294 -20.36 0.26 2.57
C TRP A 294 -21.49 0.13 3.58
N GLU A 295 -22.69 0.61 3.27
CA GLU A 295 -23.86 0.39 4.12
C GLU A 295 -24.18 -1.11 4.15
N ALA A 296 -24.19 -1.76 2.98
CA ALA A 296 -24.28 -3.21 2.87
C ALA A 296 -23.16 -3.95 3.63
N GLN A 297 -21.89 -3.54 3.47
CA GLN A 297 -20.79 -4.15 4.24
C GLN A 297 -20.99 -4.03 5.76
N THR A 298 -21.47 -2.88 6.23
CA THR A 298 -21.73 -2.63 7.65
C THR A 298 -22.85 -3.53 8.18
N LEU A 299 -23.92 -3.72 7.39
CA LEU A 299 -25.04 -4.59 7.74
C LEU A 299 -24.62 -6.08 7.80
N LEU A 300 -23.76 -6.51 6.87
CA LEU A 300 -23.24 -7.88 6.81
C LEU A 300 -22.27 -8.18 7.95
N GLY A 301 -21.50 -7.17 8.38
CA GLY A 301 -20.51 -7.29 9.43
C GLY A 301 -19.33 -8.19 9.05
N SER A 302 -18.69 -8.77 10.07
CA SER A 302 -17.54 -9.67 9.93
C SER A 302 -17.61 -10.80 10.94
N THR A 303 -16.99 -11.94 10.62
CA THR A 303 -16.89 -13.12 11.49
C THR A 303 -15.45 -13.47 11.83
#